data_AF-A0A7I8ENM9-F1
#
_entry.id   AF-A0A7I8ENM9-F1
#
_cell.length_a   1.000
_cell.length_b   1.000
_cell.length_c   1.000
_cell.angle_alpha   90.00
_cell.angle_beta   90.00
_cell.angle_gamma   90.00
#
_symmetry.space_group_name_H-M   'P 1'
#
loop_
_entity.id
_entity.type
_entity.pdbx_description
1 polymer ?
#
loop_
_entity_poly.entity_id
_entity_poly.type
_entity_poly.pdbx_seq_one_letter_code
_entity_poly.pdbx_strand_id
1 'polypeptide(L)' 'MKRLYYRTITPQALALIRHYEGDIVGHEVIVCHYTYEEPSRNRKGHVVEGAFKMFFPNQQAICYTATGEFSFVL' A
#
# COMPACT_ATOMS: atom_id res chain seq x y z
N MET A 1 2.62 -4.32 -11.60
CA MET A 1 2.95 -2.91 -11.32
C MET A 1 1.66 -2.14 -11.15
N LYS A 2 1.54 -1.33 -10.09
CA LYS A 2 0.38 -0.49 -9.80
C LYS A 2 0.85 0.93 -9.43
N ARG A 3 0.14 1.95 -9.91
CA ARG A 3 0.40 3.36 -9.61
C ARG A 3 -0.72 3.90 -8.74
N LEU A 4 -0.35 4.60 -7.68
CA LEU A 4 -1.29 5.11 -6.69
C LEU A 4 -0.88 6.51 -6.28
N TYR A 5 -1.83 7.43 -6.22
CA TYR A 5 -1.60 8.72 -5.61
C TYR A 5 -1.13 8.55 -4.16
N TYR A 6 -0.15 9.33 -3.72
CA TYR A 6 0.24 9.37 -2.31
C TYR A 6 0.23 10.79 -1.76
N ARG A 7 -0.22 10.89 -0.51
CA ARG A 7 -0.14 12.08 0.31
C ARG A 7 0.90 11.91 1.42
N THR A 8 0.91 10.75 2.06
CA THR A 8 1.86 10.40 3.12
C THR A 8 2.28 8.94 2.98
N ILE A 9 3.51 8.63 3.39
CA ILE A 9 4.07 7.29 3.37
C ILE A 9 5.01 7.10 4.55
N THR A 10 4.84 6.02 5.31
CA THR A 10 5.76 5.72 6.41
C THR A 10 7.11 5.23 5.85
N PRO A 11 8.24 5.50 6.53
CA PRO A 11 9.55 5.05 6.07
C PRO A 11 9.64 3.54 5.84
N GLN A 12 8.98 2.73 6.67
CA GLN A 12 8.94 1.28 6.54
C GLN A 12 8.15 0.84 5.30
N ALA A 13 7.03 1.50 5.01
CA ALA A 13 6.25 1.21 3.79
C ALA A 13 7.08 1.55 2.54
N LEU A 14 7.75 2.70 2.53
CA LEU A 14 8.63 3.09 1.43
C LEU A 14 9.81 2.12 1.25
N ALA A 15 10.43 1.69 2.35
CA ALA A 15 11.51 0.72 2.32
C ALA A 15 11.05 -0.62 1.72
N LEU A 16 9.86 -1.10 2.11
CA LEU A 16 9.28 -2.32 1.56
C LEU A 16 8.96 -2.17 0.06
N ILE A 17 8.34 -1.06 -0.34
CA ILE A 17 8.04 -0.77 -1.76
C ILE A 17 9.32 -0.79 -2.59
N ARG A 18 10.39 -0.12 -2.12
CA ARG A 18 11.68 -0.07 -2.81
C ARG A 18 12.42 -1.40 -2.83
N HIS A 19 12.28 -2.20 -1.79
CA HIS A 19 12.83 -3.55 -1.75
C HIS A 19 12.27 -4.42 -2.89
N TYR A 20 11.02 -4.18 -3.27
CA TYR A 20 10.33 -4.83 -4.38
C TYR A 20 10.28 -3.97 -5.65
N GLU A 21 11.33 -3.19 -5.92
CA GLU A 21 11.52 -2.43 -7.18
C GLU A 21 10.43 -1.38 -7.48
N GLY A 22 9.67 -0.95 -6.46
CA GLY A 22 8.81 0.22 -6.53
C GLY A 22 9.56 1.51 -6.20
N ASP A 23 8.95 2.66 -6.48
CA ASP A 23 9.50 3.96 -6.09
C ASP A 23 8.43 5.06 -6.11
N ILE A 24 8.82 6.29 -5.81
CA ILE A 24 7.98 7.48 -5.89
C ILE A 24 8.32 8.30 -7.14
N VAL A 25 7.30 8.67 -7.91
CA VAL A 25 7.44 9.59 -9.05
C VAL A 25 6.40 10.71 -8.91
N GLY A 26 6.86 11.93 -8.61
CA GLY A 26 5.98 13.06 -8.39
C GLY A 26 5.06 12.84 -7.18
N HIS A 27 3.75 12.73 -7.43
CA HIS A 27 2.73 12.45 -6.40
C HIS A 27 2.18 11.02 -6.47
N GLU A 28 2.88 10.12 -7.15
CA GLU A 28 2.49 8.72 -7.27
C GLU A 28 3.54 7.79 -6.68
N VAL A 29 3.06 6.76 -5.99
CA VAL A 29 3.84 5.59 -5.59
C VAL A 29 3.61 4.50 -6.63
N ILE A 30 4.71 3.97 -7.14
CA ILE A 30 4.78 2.79 -7.98
C ILE A 30 5.01 1.59 -7.06
N VAL A 31 4.07 0.65 -7.03
CA VAL A 31 4.21 -0.61 -6.31
C VAL A 31 4.40 -1.75 -7.31
N CYS A 32 5.47 -2.50 -7.13
CA CYS A 32 5.86 -3.64 -7.96
C CYS A 32 5.87 -4.92 -7.12
N HIS A 33 5.79 -6.06 -7.80
CA HIS A 33 5.97 -7.41 -7.22
C HIS A 33 5.21 -7.72 -5.92
N TYR A 34 4.04 -7.12 -5.71
CA TYR A 34 3.10 -7.54 -4.67
C TYR A 34 2.37 -8.81 -5.12
N THR A 35 1.97 -9.64 -4.18
CA THR A 35 1.34 -10.94 -4.43
C THR A 35 -0.17 -10.81 -4.62
N TYR A 36 -0.85 -10.13 -3.69
CA TYR A 36 -2.31 -9.95 -3.74
C TYR A 36 -2.76 -8.73 -2.92
N GLU A 37 -4.01 -8.35 -3.11
CA GLU A 37 -4.66 -7.24 -2.40
C GLU A 37 -5.89 -7.73 -1.63
N GLU A 38 -6.16 -7.11 -0.49
CA GLU A 38 -7.39 -7.31 0.26
C GLU A 38 -8.08 -5.98 0.54
N PRO A 39 -9.41 -5.87 0.32
CA PRO A 39 -10.14 -4.67 0.67
C PRO A 39 -10.08 -4.41 2.18
N SER A 40 -9.82 -3.16 2.55
CA SER A 40 -9.87 -2.75 3.94
C SER A 40 -11.32 -2.68 4.42
N ARG A 41 -11.57 -3.10 5.66
CA ARG A 41 -12.90 -3.06 6.28
C ARG A 41 -12.89 -2.13 7.48
N ASN A 42 -13.97 -1.36 7.65
CA ASN A 42 -14.15 -0.56 8.85
C ASN A 42 -14.55 -1.44 10.05
N ARG A 43 -14.71 -0.82 11.23
CA ARG A 43 -15.10 -1.54 12.46
C ARG A 43 -16.45 -2.27 12.39
N LYS A 44 -17.32 -1.91 11.43
CA LYS A 44 -18.61 -2.56 11.18
C LYS A 44 -18.51 -3.70 10.15
N GLY A 45 -17.30 -4.01 9.67
CA GLY A 45 -17.06 -5.04 8.66
C GLY A 45 -17.36 -4.61 7.22
N HIS A 46 -17.76 -3.36 7.00
CA HIS A 46 -18.03 -2.84 5.66
C HIS A 46 -16.73 -2.49 4.94
N VAL A 47 -16.67 -2.83 3.66
CA VAL A 47 -15.54 -2.45 2.78
C VAL A 47 -15.45 -0.93 2.72
N VAL A 48 -14.24 -0.42 2.88
CA VAL A 48 -13.92 1.00 2.69
C VAL A 48 -13.46 1.18 1.25
N GLU A 49 -14.25 1.86 0.45
CA GLU A 49 -13.92 2.12 -0.95
C GLU A 49 -12.58 2.87 -1.06
N GLY A 50 -11.71 2.42 -1.96
CA GLY A 50 -10.40 3.02 -2.17
C GLY A 50 -9.35 2.69 -1.10
N ALA A 51 -9.67 1.91 -0.06
CA ALA A 51 -8.71 1.45 0.93
C ALA A 51 -8.49 -0.07 0.86
N PHE A 52 -7.24 -0.50 0.92
CA PHE A 52 -6.86 -1.91 0.78
C PHE A 52 -5.49 -2.19 1.40
N LYS A 53 -5.21 -3.47 1.65
CA LYS A 53 -3.89 -3.97 2.02
C LYS A 53 -3.26 -4.63 0.81
N MET A 54 -1.98 -4.37 0.55
CA MET A 54 -1.17 -5.09 -0.43
C MET A 54 -0.16 -5.96 0.30
N PHE A 55 -0.12 -7.24 -0.05
CA PHE A 55 0.78 -8.23 0.54
C PHE A 55 1.95 -8.53 -0.39
N PHE A 56 3.16 -8.63 0.15
CA PHE A 56 4.38 -8.92 -0.57
C PHE A 56 4.84 -10.37 -0.37
N PRO A 57 5.76 -10.90 -1.21
CA PRO A 57 6.23 -12.28 -1.14
C PRO A 57 6.78 -12.71 0.23
N ASN A 58 7.34 -11.79 1.02
CA ASN A 58 7.84 -12.05 2.37
C ASN A 58 6.76 -12.01 3.47
N GLN A 59 5.47 -12.04 3.09
CA GLN A 59 4.30 -11.94 3.97
C GLN A 59 4.13 -10.59 4.68
N GLN A 60 4.98 -9.59 4.40
CA GLN A 60 4.76 -8.24 4.88
C GLN A 60 3.68 -7.54 4.05
N ALA A 61 3.05 -6.53 4.61
CA ALA A 61 2.00 -5.80 3.92
C ALA A 61 2.14 -4.28 4.09
N ILE A 62 1.52 -3.56 3.16
CA ILE A 62 1.22 -2.13 3.30
C ILE A 62 -0.28 -1.93 3.25
N CYS A 63 -0.80 -1.07 4.12
CA CYS A 63 -2.14 -0.54 4.04
C CYS A 63 -2.11 0.76 3.22
N TYR A 64 -3.00 0.85 2.25
CA TYR A 64 -3.32 2.04 1.50
C TYR A 64 -4.70 2.55 1.92
N THR A 65 -4.82 3.83 2.24
CA THR A 65 -6.09 4.47 2.60
C THR A 65 -6.70 5.20 1.42
N ALA A 66 -8.00 5.47 1.49
CA ALA A 66 -8.72 6.24 0.46
C ALA A 66 -8.18 7.67 0.27
N THR A 67 -7.42 8.20 1.25
CA THR A 67 -6.82 9.54 1.22
C THR A 67 -5.38 9.56 0.71
N GLY A 68 -4.85 8.41 0.25
CA GLY A 68 -3.50 8.32 -0.29
C GLY A 68 -2.41 8.10 0.75
N GLU A 69 -2.74 7.52 1.91
CA GLU A 69 -1.75 7.22 2.95
C GLU A 69 -1.25 5.78 2.82
N PHE A 70 0.08 5.60 2.91
CA PHE A 70 0.74 4.31 2.89
C PHE A 70 1.36 4.00 4.26
N SER A 71 0.92 2.92 4.88
CA SER A 71 1.44 2.47 6.18
C SER A 71 1.87 1.01 6.14
N PHE A 72 3.01 0.69 6.73
CA PHE A 72 3.47 -0.69 6.90
C PHE A 72 2.61 -1.43 7.92
N VAL A 73 2.31 -2.69 7.66
CA VAL A 73 1.52 -3.58 8.53
C VAL A 73 2.30 -4.90 8.70
N LEU A 74 2.48 -5.30 9.96
CA LEU A 74 3.05 -6.61 10.35
C LEU A 74 1.98 -7.70 10.28
#